data_AF-A0A2E0FDU4-F1
#
_entry.id   AF-A0A2E0FDU4-F1
#
_cell.length_a   1.000
_cell.length_b   1.000
_cell.length_c   1.000
_cell.angle_alpha   90.00
_cell.angle_beta   90.00
_cell.angle_gamma   90.00
#
_symmetry.space_group_name_H-M   'P 1'
#
loop_
_entity.id
_entity.type
_entity.pdbx_description
1 polymer ?
#
loop_
_entity_poly.entity_id
_entity_poly.type
_entity_poly.pdbx_seq_one_letter_code
_entity_poly.pdbx_strand_id
1 'polypeptide(L)'
;MNSRVYDDVVVKGDMHLVVGQPYEFQFKAQDVIHSAYFPHFRAQMNCVPGMATQMKLTPTMTTKDFKKDPEIIAKYELINKKREKEGRPAVEPGYILLCNKICGTAHSNMWIKVIVETQEEYDAWIAEQKTFEQQLQESDLK
;
A
#
# COMPACT_ATOMS: atom_id res chain seq x y z
N MET A 1 17.40 16.74 2.10
CA MET A 1 16.28 17.71 2.08
C MET A 1 15.02 17.00 2.51
N ASN A 2 14.41 17.42 3.62
CA ASN A 2 13.07 16.98 4.01
C ASN A 2 12.11 17.47 2.92
N SER A 3 11.54 16.54 2.17
CA SER A 3 10.55 16.82 1.12
C SER A 3 9.14 16.96 1.71
N ARG A 4 9.02 17.32 2.99
CA ARG A 4 7.73 17.48 3.68
C ARG A 4 7.45 18.97 3.85
N VAL A 5 6.36 19.43 3.27
CA VAL A 5 5.82 20.77 3.39
C VAL A 5 4.61 20.74 4.34
N TYR A 6 4.24 21.87 4.94
CA TYR A 6 3.22 21.95 5.98
C TYR A 6 1.82 21.50 5.53
N ASP A 7 1.52 21.66 4.24
CA ASP A 7 0.26 21.26 3.59
C ASP A 7 0.23 19.78 3.16
N ASP A 8 1.34 19.04 3.29
CA ASP A 8 1.39 17.63 2.92
C ASP A 8 0.50 16.78 3.85
N VAL A 9 -0.26 15.85 3.28
CA VAL A 9 -1.00 14.84 4.06
C VAL A 9 -0.12 13.62 4.25
N VAL A 10 0.28 13.35 5.50
CA VAL A 10 1.11 12.18 5.84
C VAL A 10 0.25 11.07 6.39
N VAL A 11 0.05 10.04 5.56
CA VAL A 11 -0.75 8.86 5.91
C VAL A 11 0.16 7.75 6.45
N LYS A 12 -0.27 7.10 7.53
CA LYS A 12 0.39 5.91 8.10
C LYS A 12 -0.55 4.71 7.95
N GLY A 13 -0.05 3.59 7.45
CA GLY A 13 -0.82 2.37 7.30
C GLY A 13 -1.18 2.09 5.84
N ASP A 14 -2.47 1.88 5.58
CA ASP A 14 -2.98 1.45 4.28
C ASP A 14 -2.82 2.56 3.22
N MET A 15 -2.54 2.16 1.98
CA MET A 15 -2.32 3.07 0.86
C MET A 15 -3.57 3.13 -0.02
N HIS A 16 -4.16 4.33 -0.11
CA HIS A 16 -5.36 4.59 -0.91
C HIS A 16 -5.01 5.19 -2.26
N LEU A 17 -5.63 4.69 -3.33
CA LEU A 17 -5.40 5.09 -4.72
C LEU A 17 -6.74 5.20 -5.46
N VAL A 18 -6.82 6.10 -6.43
CA VAL A 18 -7.96 6.26 -7.32
C VAL A 18 -7.78 5.41 -8.58
N VAL A 19 -8.83 4.72 -8.99
CA VAL A 19 -8.84 3.96 -10.25
C VAL A 19 -8.70 4.88 -11.47
N GLY A 20 -7.89 4.49 -12.45
CA GLY A 20 -7.68 5.22 -13.70
C GLY A 20 -6.72 6.42 -13.58
N GLN A 21 -6.28 6.79 -12.38
CA GLN A 21 -5.33 7.88 -12.19
C GLN A 21 -3.87 7.38 -12.38
N PRO A 22 -3.04 8.07 -13.18
CA PRO A 22 -1.61 7.76 -13.25
C PRO A 22 -0.89 8.29 -12.00
N TYR A 23 -0.18 7.40 -11.31
CA TYR A 23 0.64 7.73 -10.15
C TYR A 23 2.13 7.58 -10.45
N GLU A 24 2.91 8.50 -9.88
CA GLU A 24 4.37 8.41 -9.80
C GLU A 24 4.76 8.21 -8.33
N PHE A 25 5.16 6.99 -8.00
CA PHE A 25 5.62 6.65 -6.66
C PHE A 25 7.11 6.91 -6.55
N GLN A 26 7.52 7.62 -5.50
CA GLN A 26 8.92 7.79 -5.14
C GLN A 26 9.24 7.02 -3.86
N PHE A 27 10.20 6.10 -3.94
CA PHE A 27 10.67 5.33 -2.79
C PHE A 27 12.05 5.77 -2.36
N LYS A 28 12.20 5.89 -1.04
CA LYS A 28 13.48 6.11 -0.36
C LYS A 28 13.60 5.09 0.76
N ALA A 29 14.66 4.31 0.75
CA ALA A 29 15.00 3.45 1.88
C ALA A 29 15.79 4.26 2.92
N GLN A 30 15.52 4.04 4.21
CA GLN A 30 16.20 4.72 5.31
C GLN A 30 17.34 3.89 5.89
N ASP A 31 17.28 2.57 5.76
CA ASP A 31 18.16 1.61 6.42
C ASP A 31 18.94 0.75 5.41
N VAL A 32 18.30 -0.24 4.80
CA VAL A 32 18.89 -1.24 3.92
C VAL A 32 18.17 -1.28 2.58
N ILE A 33 18.62 -2.13 1.66
CA ILE A 33 17.97 -2.28 0.36
C ILE A 33 16.64 -3.01 0.53
N HIS A 34 15.56 -2.38 0.09
CA HIS A 34 14.24 -2.97 -0.02
C HIS A 34 13.87 -3.21 -1.49
N SER A 35 12.75 -3.88 -1.71
CA SER A 35 12.16 -4.04 -3.03
C SER A 35 10.65 -3.87 -2.96
N ALA A 36 10.17 -2.66 -3.22
CA ALA A 36 8.74 -2.36 -3.34
C ALA A 36 8.15 -3.18 -4.50
N TYR A 37 7.23 -4.09 -4.18
CA TYR A 37 6.61 -4.96 -5.16
C TYR A 37 5.09 -4.93 -5.04
N PHE A 38 4.44 -4.65 -6.17
CA PHE A 38 3.00 -4.68 -6.38
C PHE A 38 2.66 -5.94 -7.18
N PRO A 39 2.31 -7.08 -6.53
CA PRO A 39 2.20 -8.36 -7.23
C PRO A 39 1.08 -8.36 -8.28
N HIS A 40 -0.04 -7.71 -7.96
CA HIS A 40 -1.22 -7.65 -8.83
C HIS A 40 -1.02 -6.75 -10.04
N PHE A 41 -0.12 -5.78 -9.93
CA PHE A 41 0.22 -4.84 -11.00
C PHE A 41 1.51 -5.25 -11.73
N ARG A 42 2.14 -6.36 -11.31
CA ARG A 42 3.42 -6.88 -11.84
C ARG A 42 4.51 -5.81 -11.91
N ALA A 43 4.51 -4.90 -10.94
CA ALA A 43 5.37 -3.75 -10.93
C ALA A 43 6.28 -3.79 -9.71
N GLN A 44 7.59 -3.66 -9.94
CA GLN A 44 8.62 -3.78 -8.91
C GLN A 44 9.65 -2.67 -9.04
N MET A 45 10.10 -2.12 -7.92
CA MET A 45 11.21 -1.19 -7.86
C MET A 45 12.08 -1.46 -6.64
N ASN A 46 13.41 -1.50 -6.82
CA ASN A 46 14.35 -1.61 -5.70
C ASN A 46 14.46 -0.26 -5.00
N CYS A 47 14.35 -0.24 -3.67
CA CYS A 47 14.56 0.96 -2.87
C CYS A 47 15.96 0.89 -2.26
N VAL A 48 16.84 1.80 -2.64
CA VAL A 48 18.26 1.79 -2.22
C VAL A 48 18.52 2.98 -1.28
N PRO A 49 19.18 2.78 -0.13
CA PRO A 49 19.54 3.89 0.75
C PRO A 49 20.39 4.94 0.03
N GLY A 50 20.07 6.21 0.25
CA GLY A 50 20.80 7.34 -0.36
C GLY A 50 20.35 7.74 -1.78
N MET A 51 19.45 6.99 -2.42
CA MET A 51 18.91 7.33 -3.74
C MET A 51 17.37 7.22 -3.77
N ALA A 52 16.70 8.22 -4.36
CA ALA A 52 15.29 8.12 -4.64
C ALA A 52 15.09 7.29 -5.91
N THR A 53 14.25 6.26 -5.83
CA THR A 53 13.83 5.45 -6.98
C THR A 53 12.37 5.73 -7.27
N GLN A 54 11.97 5.63 -8.53
CA GLN A 54 10.62 5.99 -8.95
C GLN A 54 9.99 4.90 -9.80
N MET A 55 8.68 4.73 -9.69
CA MET A 55 7.91 3.89 -10.59
C MET A 55 6.58 4.58 -10.93
N LYS A 56 6.12 4.35 -12.16
CA LYS A 56 4.81 4.83 -12.61
C LYS A 56 3.86 3.66 -12.73
N LEU A 57 2.64 3.84 -12.23
CA LEU A 57 1.59 2.84 -12.27
C LEU A 57 0.23 3.53 -12.39
N THR A 58 -0.67 2.94 -13.17
CA THR A 58 -2.07 3.35 -13.25
C THR A 58 -2.94 2.18 -12.80
N PRO A 59 -3.69 2.29 -11.69
CA PRO A 59 -4.60 1.24 -11.26
C PRO A 59 -5.77 1.12 -12.26
N THR A 60 -6.05 -0.07 -12.76
CA THR A 60 -7.10 -0.29 -13.76
C THR A 60 -8.41 -0.83 -13.19
N MET A 61 -8.42 -1.32 -11.96
CA MET A 61 -9.58 -1.95 -11.34
C MET A 61 -9.65 -1.66 -9.85
N THR A 62 -10.83 -1.31 -9.35
CA THR A 62 -11.06 -1.01 -7.93
C THR A 62 -10.89 -2.27 -7.07
N THR A 63 -10.60 -2.10 -5.78
CA THR A 63 -10.57 -3.20 -4.81
C THR A 63 -11.95 -3.86 -4.69
N LYS A 64 -13.03 -3.09 -4.81
CA LYS A 64 -14.40 -3.64 -4.78
C LYS A 64 -14.67 -4.57 -5.96
N ASP A 65 -14.24 -4.18 -7.16
CA ASP A 65 -14.40 -5.01 -8.36
C ASP A 65 -13.46 -6.22 -8.33
N PHE A 66 -12.22 -6.04 -7.85
CA PHE A 66 -11.28 -7.13 -7.63
C PHE A 66 -11.85 -8.23 -6.72
N LYS A 67 -12.55 -7.85 -5.65
CA LYS A 67 -13.20 -8.79 -4.73
C LYS A 67 -14.37 -9.56 -5.37
N LYS A 68 -14.98 -9.04 -6.45
CA LYS A 68 -16.14 -9.64 -7.13
C LYS A 68 -15.75 -10.57 -8.28
N ASP A 69 -14.50 -10.54 -8.72
CA ASP A 69 -14.02 -11.38 -9.82
C ASP A 69 -14.17 -12.87 -9.45
N PRO A 70 -14.91 -13.67 -10.25
CA PRO A 70 -15.11 -15.10 -9.98
C PRO A 70 -13.81 -15.90 -9.84
N GLU A 71 -12.76 -15.57 -10.61
CA GLU A 71 -11.48 -16.28 -10.54
C GLU A 71 -10.76 -15.99 -9.22
N ILE A 72 -10.84 -14.74 -8.76
CA ILE A 72 -10.26 -14.32 -7.49
C ILE A 72 -11.01 -14.97 -6.33
N ILE A 73 -12.34 -14.98 -6.36
CA ILE A 73 -13.17 -15.63 -5.34
C ILE A 73 -12.79 -17.11 -5.23
N ALA A 74 -12.81 -17.85 -6.35
CA ALA A 74 -12.48 -19.27 -6.37
C ALA A 74 -11.05 -19.54 -5.84
N LYS A 75 -10.08 -18.68 -6.20
CA LYS A 75 -8.70 -18.78 -5.71
C LYS A 75 -8.62 -18.58 -4.19
N TYR A 76 -9.29 -17.57 -3.65
CA TYR A 76 -9.28 -17.27 -2.22
C TYR A 76 -10.05 -18.31 -1.40
N GLU A 77 -11.14 -18.87 -1.93
CA GLU A 77 -11.84 -20.01 -1.32
C GLU A 77 -10.92 -21.23 -1.21
N LEU A 78 -10.17 -21.57 -2.26
CA LEU A 78 -9.19 -22.66 -2.25
C LEU A 78 -8.07 -22.41 -1.23
N ILE A 79 -7.58 -21.17 -1.14
CA ILE A 79 -6.56 -20.77 -0.16
C ILE A 79 -7.12 -20.89 1.25
N ASN A 80 -8.31 -20.35 1.51
CA ASN A 80 -8.92 -20.35 2.85
C ASN A 80 -9.25 -21.76 3.33
N LYS A 81 -9.71 -22.65 2.44
CA LYS A 81 -9.90 -24.08 2.74
C LYS A 81 -8.59 -24.78 3.14
N LYS A 82 -7.44 -24.38 2.58
CA LYS A 82 -6.13 -24.88 3.01
C LYS A 82 -5.70 -24.29 4.34
N ARG A 83 -5.89 -22.98 4.53
CA ARG A 83 -5.56 -22.27 5.78
C ARG A 83 -6.35 -22.80 6.96
N GLU A 84 -7.63 -23.12 6.77
CA GLU A 84 -8.49 -23.73 7.77
C GLU A 84 -7.94 -25.08 8.26
N LYS A 85 -7.47 -25.93 7.34
CA LYS A 85 -6.81 -27.20 7.68
C LYS A 85 -5.52 -27.01 8.48
N GLU A 86 -4.84 -25.89 8.29
CA GLU A 86 -3.63 -25.51 9.03
C GLU A 86 -3.95 -24.75 10.33
N GLY A 87 -5.23 -24.54 10.68
CA GLY A 87 -5.65 -23.74 11.84
C GLY A 87 -5.34 -22.25 11.70
N ARG A 88 -5.13 -21.76 10.47
CA ARG A 88 -4.81 -20.36 10.18
C ARG A 88 -6.09 -19.58 9.84
N PRO A 89 -6.17 -18.28 10.20
CA PRO A 89 -7.32 -17.46 9.88
C PRO A 89 -7.48 -17.29 8.36
N ALA A 90 -8.73 -17.17 7.93
CA ALA A 90 -9.09 -16.83 6.56
C ALA A 90 -8.55 -15.45 6.17
N VAL A 91 -8.21 -15.29 4.90
CA VAL A 91 -7.73 -14.03 4.32
C VAL A 91 -8.70 -13.54 3.27
N GLU A 92 -8.90 -12.23 3.23
CA GLU A 92 -9.71 -11.57 2.21
C GLU A 92 -8.88 -11.21 0.97
N PRO A 93 -9.51 -11.19 -0.22
CA PRO A 93 -8.89 -10.65 -1.42
C PRO A 93 -8.65 -9.15 -1.30
N GLY A 94 -7.47 -8.71 -1.74
CA GLY A 94 -7.11 -7.30 -1.76
C GLY A 94 -5.75 -7.09 -2.40
N TYR A 95 -5.48 -5.86 -2.80
CA TYR A 95 -4.17 -5.49 -3.30
C TYR A 95 -3.20 -5.29 -2.15
N ILE A 96 -1.94 -5.68 -2.38
CA ILE A 96 -0.87 -5.56 -1.40
C ILE A 96 0.36 -4.96 -2.08
N LEU A 97 1.08 -4.15 -1.31
CA LEU A 97 2.45 -3.77 -1.56
C LEU A 97 3.31 -4.53 -0.55
N LEU A 98 4.30 -5.27 -1.02
CA LEU A 98 5.18 -6.05 -0.16
C LEU A 98 6.65 -5.84 -0.49
N CYS A 99 7.53 -6.19 0.44
CA CYS A 99 8.96 -6.22 0.18
C CYS A 99 9.36 -7.57 -0.45
N ASN A 100 9.89 -7.55 -1.68
CA ASN A 100 10.32 -8.76 -2.41
C ASN A 100 11.83 -9.08 -2.27
N LYS A 101 12.50 -8.51 -1.26
CA LYS A 101 13.92 -8.75 -0.96
C LYS A 101 14.11 -8.81 0.54
N ILE A 102 14.84 -9.83 1.02
CA ILE A 102 15.13 -9.99 2.46
C ILE A 102 15.81 -8.71 2.96
N CYS A 103 15.10 -8.00 3.83
CA CYS A 103 15.46 -6.66 4.29
C CYS A 103 15.58 -6.54 5.82
N GLY A 104 15.57 -7.67 6.54
CA GLY A 104 15.73 -7.70 7.99
C GLY A 104 14.84 -8.73 8.69
N THR A 105 14.84 -8.69 10.02
CA THR A 105 14.09 -9.64 10.88
C THR A 105 12.58 -9.53 10.73
N ALA A 106 12.07 -8.31 10.50
CA ALA A 106 10.63 -8.05 10.31
C ALA A 106 10.17 -8.23 8.85
N HIS A 107 11.02 -8.76 7.95
CA HIS A 107 10.74 -8.85 6.52
C HIS A 107 9.39 -9.50 6.19
N SER A 108 9.01 -10.58 6.88
CA SER A 108 7.74 -11.28 6.66
C SER A 108 6.49 -10.46 6.99
N ASN A 109 6.63 -9.42 7.84
CA ASN A 109 5.55 -8.52 8.22
C ASN A 109 5.59 -7.19 7.44
N MET A 110 6.48 -7.08 6.45
CA MET A 110 6.66 -5.87 5.67
C MET A 110 5.74 -5.87 4.44
N TRP A 111 4.47 -5.60 4.70
CA TRP A 111 3.44 -5.43 3.69
C TRP A 111 2.48 -4.32 4.09
N ILE A 112 1.90 -3.68 3.08
CA ILE A 112 0.92 -2.60 3.21
C ILE A 112 -0.28 -2.98 2.35
N LYS A 113 -1.50 -2.78 2.86
CA LYS A 113 -2.70 -2.97 2.03
C LYS A 113 -2.83 -1.80 1.07
N VAL A 114 -3.17 -2.12 -0.16
CA VAL A 114 -3.47 -1.13 -1.19
C VAL A 114 -4.97 -1.16 -1.45
N ILE A 115 -5.60 -0.01 -1.29
CA ILE A 115 -7.03 0.19 -1.49
C ILE A 115 -7.15 1.04 -2.75
N VAL A 116 -7.72 0.45 -3.80
CA VAL A 116 -8.05 1.17 -5.02
C VAL A 116 -9.54 1.45 -5.01
N GLU A 117 -9.92 2.71 -5.07
CA GLU A 117 -11.30 3.16 -4.92
C GLU A 117 -11.68 4.15 -6.03
N THR A 118 -12.94 4.55 -6.04
CA THR A 118 -13.43 5.62 -6.92
C THR A 118 -13.01 7.00 -6.41
N GLN A 119 -13.05 8.02 -7.26
CA GLN A 119 -12.70 9.39 -6.85
C GLN A 119 -13.55 9.87 -5.66
N GLU A 120 -14.86 9.60 -5.68
CA GLU A 120 -15.78 10.01 -4.62
C GLU A 120 -15.45 9.37 -3.26
N GLU A 121 -15.08 8.10 -3.25
CA GLU A 121 -14.70 7.37 -2.03
C GLU A 121 -13.36 7.89 -1.48
N TYR A 122 -12.40 8.13 -2.37
CA TYR A 122 -11.11 8.70 -2.00
C TYR A 122 -11.27 10.12 -1.43
N ASP A 123 -12.11 10.95 -2.04
CA ASP A 123 -12.36 12.31 -1.60
C ASP A 123 -13.02 12.34 -0.21
N ALA A 124 -13.93 11.39 0.07
CA ALA A 124 -14.51 11.22 1.39
C ALA A 124 -13.44 10.81 2.42
N TRP A 125 -12.55 9.88 2.06
CA TRP A 125 -11.50 9.40 2.96
C TRP A 125 -10.41 10.44 3.22
N ILE A 126 -9.95 11.16 2.19
CA ILE A 126 -8.86 12.15 2.31
C ILE A 126 -9.30 13.36 3.13
N ALA A 127 -10.60 13.71 3.11
CA ALA A 127 -11.16 14.80 3.91
C ALA A 127 -11.06 14.56 5.43
N GLU A 128 -10.95 13.30 5.86
CA GLU A 128 -10.74 12.94 7.26
C GLU A 128 -9.26 13.01 7.68
N GLN A 129 -8.33 13.09 6.72
CA GLN A 129 -6.91 13.07 7.01
C GLN A 129 -6.40 14.46 7.42
N LYS A 130 -5.50 14.47 8.40
CA LYS A 130 -4.85 15.70 8.89
C LYS A 130 -3.61 16.03 8.06
N THR A 131 -3.39 17.32 7.84
CA THR A 131 -2.13 17.81 7.25
C THR A 131 -0.95 17.61 8.19
N PHE A 132 0.26 17.66 7.66
CA PHE A 132 1.48 17.50 8.44
C PHE A 132 1.61 18.57 9.53
N GLU A 133 1.22 19.81 9.25
CA GLU A 133 1.18 20.87 10.26
C GLU A 133 0.24 20.55 11.43
N GLN A 134 -0.98 20.08 11.14
CA GLN A 134 -1.95 19.69 12.17
C GLN A 134 -1.43 18.52 13.01
N GLN A 135 -0.72 17.57 12.40
CA GLN A 135 -0.09 16.46 13.10
C GLN A 135 1.06 16.93 14.02
N LEU A 136 1.87 17.91 13.59
CA LEU A 136 2.96 18.48 14.40
C LEU A 136 2.42 19.20 15.64
N GLN A 137 1.40 20.04 15.47
CA GLN A 137 0.78 20.77 16.58
C GLN A 137 0.24 19.81 17.65
N GLU A 138 -0.36 18.68 17.23
CA GLU A 138 -0.88 17.66 18.15
C GLU A 138 0.23 16.88 18.87
N SER A 139 1.39 16.68 18.23
CA SER A 139 2.54 16.04 18.89
C SER A 139 3.26 16.95 19.87
N ASP A 140 3.31 18.26 19.60
CA ASP A 140 3.97 19.26 20.46
C ASP A 140 3.11 19.62 21.70
N LEU A 141 1.83 19.20 21.71
CA LEU A 141 0.90 19.34 22.83
C LEU A 141 0.94 18.17 23.84
N LYS A 142 1.82 17.19 23.64
CA LYS A 142 2.03 16.03 24.55
C LYS A 142 3.45 16.02 25.12
#